data_AF-A0A1H2DRD0-F1
#
_entry.id   AF-A0A1H2DRD0-F1
#
_cell.length_a   1.000
_cell.length_b   1.000
_cell.length_c   1.000
_cell.angle_alpha   90.00
_cell.angle_beta   90.00
_cell.angle_gamma   90.00
#
_symmetry.space_group_name_H-M   'P 1'
#
loop_
_entity.id
_entity.type
_entity.pdbx_description
1 polymer ?
#
loop_
_entity_poly.entity_id
_entity_poly.type
_entity_poly.pdbx_seq_one_letter_code
_entity_poly.pdbx_strand_id
1 'polypeptide(L)'
;MSCKDRECLSREERLRRSYYEVLRDELDQFVIGYSLVGSYNNFLRLRTPYPFVELRELKPRARIPSVEFDAQNSFLIIFSEDTIDKKHKKYIRYFDANKITKTNLLTHKYFPDVENFNRNLKFFDTSDFFSFLRSLLPIDYALLIQRNQQSKVRYGLTHFHVRIDWPITDASEALARDLRYISKDLYEKGDKYAEDFQKKFFEYYGVPVLSGGRRTAAIVAAQYFKQLPGITTIYVSSSESRTLLRIDEGGVSTSVLVKLPEDETKKLAEAAGINQDCFIKNYVVARHREKFVCILNVKYDYTSHALPSEGGRLRELNPDTNWLTVSREHILPKPSVLIYSPIPYKMVYL
;
A
#
# COMPACT_ATOMS: atom_id res chain seq x y z
N MET A 1 18.32 -6.02 -17.40
CA MET A 1 17.03 -6.02 -16.65
C MET A 1 17.06 -7.23 -15.73
N SER A 2 16.99 -7.06 -14.41
CA SER A 2 16.85 -8.21 -13.49
C SER A 2 15.44 -8.78 -13.69
N CYS A 3 15.32 -10.06 -14.06
CA CYS A 3 14.01 -10.66 -14.31
C CYS A 3 13.21 -10.70 -13.01
N LYS A 4 12.00 -10.12 -13.04
CA LYS A 4 11.07 -10.11 -11.91
C LYS A 4 10.16 -11.33 -11.91
N ASP A 5 10.12 -12.10 -12.98
CA ASP A 5 9.34 -13.33 -13.01
C ASP A 5 10.04 -14.41 -12.19
N ARG A 6 9.26 -15.08 -11.35
CA ARG A 6 9.76 -16.12 -10.44
C ARG A 6 10.48 -17.24 -11.20
N GLU A 7 10.08 -17.51 -12.43
CA GLU A 7 10.66 -18.56 -13.27
C GLU A 7 12.09 -18.26 -13.72
N CYS A 8 12.46 -16.99 -13.88
CA CYS A 8 13.83 -16.60 -14.21
C CYS A 8 14.80 -16.66 -13.02
N LEU A 9 14.28 -16.77 -11.80
CA LEU A 9 15.09 -16.65 -10.59
C LEU A 9 15.88 -17.93 -10.32
N SER A 10 17.09 -17.77 -9.78
CA SER A 10 17.85 -18.87 -9.20
C SER A 10 17.09 -19.50 -8.02
N ARG A 11 17.47 -20.73 -7.61
CA ARG A 11 16.84 -21.41 -6.47
C ARG A 11 16.90 -20.60 -5.18
N GLU A 12 18.01 -19.90 -4.93
CA GLU A 12 18.20 -19.06 -3.75
C GLU A 12 17.27 -17.83 -3.78
N GLU A 13 17.13 -17.18 -4.94
CA GLU A 13 16.23 -16.04 -5.10
C GLU A 13 14.76 -16.45 -5.06
N ARG A 14 14.39 -17.62 -5.60
CA ARG A 14 13.04 -18.18 -5.45
C ARG A 14 12.70 -18.43 -3.99
N LEU A 15 13.64 -18.99 -3.22
CA LEU A 15 13.46 -19.22 -1.80
C LEU A 15 13.28 -17.91 -1.05
N ARG A 16 14.14 -16.91 -1.31
CA ARG A 16 14.02 -15.56 -0.76
C ARG A 16 12.63 -14.97 -1.05
N ARG A 17 12.16 -15.07 -2.29
CA ARG A 17 10.83 -14.56 -2.67
C ARG A 17 9.69 -15.27 -1.96
N SER A 18 9.75 -16.60 -1.80
CA SER A 18 8.74 -17.31 -1.00
C SER A 18 8.65 -16.79 0.43
N TYR A 19 9.80 -16.58 1.10
CA TYR A 19 9.80 -16.02 2.46
C TYR A 19 9.23 -14.61 2.48
N TYR A 20 9.60 -13.78 1.50
CA TYR A 20 9.06 -12.44 1.37
C TYR A 20 7.53 -12.44 1.21
N GLU A 21 6.99 -13.29 0.33
CA GLU A 21 5.54 -13.39 0.08
C GLU A 21 4.79 -13.82 1.34
N VAL A 22 5.28 -14.84 2.07
CA VAL A 22 4.65 -15.29 3.33
C VAL A 22 4.66 -14.17 4.38
N LEU A 23 5.78 -13.47 4.55
CA LEU A 23 5.86 -12.36 5.50
C LEU A 23 5.02 -11.15 5.07
N ARG A 24 4.82 -10.97 3.76
CA ARG A 24 3.95 -9.94 3.20
C ARG A 24 2.50 -10.22 3.54
N ASP A 25 2.06 -11.48 3.46
CA ASP A 25 0.69 -11.86 3.81
C ASP A 25 0.40 -11.58 5.30
N GLU A 26 1.36 -11.84 6.20
CA GLU A 26 1.25 -11.46 7.61
C GLU A 26 1.21 -9.93 7.80
N LEU A 27 2.04 -9.20 7.04
CA LEU A 27 2.04 -7.74 7.08
C LEU A 27 0.71 -7.17 6.54
N ASP A 28 0.11 -7.76 5.50
CA ASP A 28 -1.20 -7.40 4.95
C ASP A 28 -2.27 -7.44 6.05
N GLN A 29 -2.32 -8.53 6.82
CA GLN A 29 -3.26 -8.68 7.95
C GLN A 29 -3.06 -7.56 8.98
N PHE A 30 -1.81 -7.31 9.36
CA PHE A 30 -1.46 -6.27 10.33
C PHE A 30 -1.86 -4.87 9.84
N VAL A 31 -1.50 -4.49 8.61
CA VAL A 31 -1.76 -3.14 8.11
C VAL A 31 -3.24 -2.89 7.88
N ILE A 32 -4.02 -3.90 7.47
CA ILE A 32 -5.49 -3.81 7.38
C ILE A 32 -6.08 -3.58 8.77
N GLY A 33 -5.66 -4.40 9.75
CA GLY A 33 -6.13 -4.27 11.13
C GLY A 33 -5.75 -2.94 11.76
N TYR A 34 -4.55 -2.42 11.51
CA TYR A 34 -4.11 -1.14 12.06
C TYR A 34 -4.78 0.06 11.38
N SER A 35 -4.78 0.12 10.03
CA SER A 35 -5.28 1.26 9.26
C SER A 35 -6.79 1.38 9.24
N LEU A 36 -7.54 0.27 9.21
CA LEU A 36 -8.99 0.30 9.05
C LEU A 36 -9.69 0.02 10.39
N VAL A 37 -9.49 -1.17 10.93
CA VAL A 37 -10.17 -1.59 12.18
C VAL A 37 -9.70 -0.75 13.37
N GLY A 38 -8.39 -0.51 13.48
CA GLY A 38 -7.80 0.35 14.51
C GLY A 38 -8.31 1.78 14.43
N SER A 39 -8.39 2.35 13.22
CA SER A 39 -8.96 3.69 13.02
C SER A 39 -10.43 3.72 13.41
N TYR A 40 -11.24 2.76 12.96
CA TYR A 40 -12.65 2.67 13.35
C TYR A 40 -12.83 2.68 14.87
N ASN A 41 -12.02 1.91 15.59
CA ASN A 41 -12.02 1.91 17.05
C ASN A 41 -11.57 3.25 17.66
N ASN A 42 -10.65 3.99 17.03
CA ASN A 42 -10.29 5.34 17.47
C ASN A 42 -11.49 6.29 17.39
N PHE A 43 -12.25 6.29 16.28
CA PHE A 43 -13.46 7.11 16.13
C PHE A 43 -14.52 6.75 17.18
N LEU A 44 -14.75 5.45 17.41
CA LEU A 44 -15.65 4.99 18.47
C LEU A 44 -15.23 5.49 19.85
N ARG A 45 -13.93 5.40 20.17
CA ARG A 45 -13.37 5.87 21.45
C ARG A 45 -13.54 7.39 21.63
N LEU A 46 -13.40 8.15 20.55
CA LEU A 46 -13.61 9.60 20.53
C LEU A 46 -15.09 9.99 20.44
N ARG A 47 -16.01 9.01 20.37
CA ARG A 47 -17.46 9.20 20.22
C ARG A 47 -17.82 10.01 18.97
N THR A 48 -17.02 9.91 17.92
CA THR A 48 -17.25 10.56 16.63
C THR A 48 -17.68 9.53 15.58
N PRO A 49 -18.60 9.87 14.66
CA PRO A 49 -18.96 8.96 13.58
C PRO A 49 -17.76 8.64 12.68
N TYR A 50 -17.60 7.36 12.31
CA TYR A 50 -16.59 6.98 11.32
C TYR A 50 -16.96 7.55 9.94
N PRO A 51 -16.05 8.27 9.27
CA PRO A 51 -16.28 8.78 7.92
C PRO A 51 -16.14 7.64 6.92
N PHE A 52 -17.23 6.95 6.61
CA PHE A 52 -17.19 5.90 5.58
C PHE A 52 -16.90 6.51 4.21
N VAL A 53 -15.99 5.88 3.46
CA VAL A 53 -15.63 6.26 2.09
C VAL A 53 -16.84 6.09 1.18
N GLU A 54 -17.13 7.08 0.35
CA GLU A 54 -18.17 6.93 -0.66
C GLU A 54 -17.66 6.07 -1.81
N LEU A 55 -18.48 5.14 -2.33
CA LEU A 55 -18.05 4.20 -3.37
C LEU A 55 -17.55 4.88 -4.65
N ARG A 56 -18.02 6.10 -4.94
CA ARG A 56 -17.53 6.93 -6.05
C ARG A 56 -16.07 7.33 -5.91
N GLU A 57 -15.54 7.41 -4.69
CA GLU A 57 -14.13 7.72 -4.41
C GLU A 57 -13.20 6.56 -4.79
N LEU A 58 -13.74 5.35 -4.97
CA LEU A 58 -13.00 4.16 -5.41
C LEU A 58 -12.98 4.03 -6.93
N LYS A 59 -13.66 4.91 -7.67
CA LYS A 59 -13.57 4.92 -9.14
C LYS A 59 -12.21 5.52 -9.55
N PRO A 60 -11.58 5.02 -10.63
CA PRO A 60 -10.42 5.67 -11.22
C PRO A 60 -10.69 7.17 -11.46
N ARG A 61 -9.70 8.02 -11.15
CA ARG A 61 -9.78 9.50 -11.26
C ARG A 61 -10.77 10.18 -10.33
N ALA A 62 -11.30 9.49 -9.31
CA ALA A 62 -12.19 10.13 -8.36
C ALA A 62 -11.50 11.28 -7.62
N ARG A 63 -12.27 12.33 -7.36
CA ARG A 63 -11.87 13.41 -6.47
C ARG A 63 -12.24 13.01 -5.05
N ILE A 64 -11.29 13.14 -4.14
CA ILE A 64 -11.48 12.85 -2.71
C ILE A 64 -11.63 14.18 -1.96
N PRO A 65 -12.49 14.25 -0.94
CA PRO A 65 -12.59 15.43 -0.07
C PRO A 65 -11.25 15.74 0.62
N SER A 66 -10.83 17.01 0.64
CA SER A 66 -9.60 17.49 1.28
C SER A 66 -9.74 17.65 2.81
N VAL A 67 -10.43 16.71 3.46
CA VAL A 67 -10.66 16.73 4.92
C VAL A 67 -9.77 15.67 5.57
N GLU A 68 -8.89 16.09 6.46
CA GLU A 68 -8.09 15.17 7.27
C GLU A 68 -8.83 14.75 8.53
N PHE A 69 -8.59 13.51 8.97
CA PHE A 69 -9.21 12.95 10.17
C PHE A 69 -8.13 12.45 11.12
N ASP A 70 -7.96 13.12 12.26
CA ASP A 70 -6.92 12.81 13.25
C ASP A 70 -7.04 11.38 13.82
N ALA A 71 -8.26 10.87 13.92
CA ALA A 71 -8.53 9.52 14.43
C ALA A 71 -8.15 8.41 13.43
N GLN A 72 -7.88 8.75 12.17
CA GLN A 72 -7.49 7.81 11.14
C GLN A 72 -5.98 7.56 11.19
N ASN A 73 -5.61 6.31 11.46
CA ASN A 73 -4.21 5.87 11.49
C ASN A 73 -3.60 6.00 10.09
N SER A 74 -2.57 6.84 9.95
CA SER A 74 -1.87 7.09 8.69
C SER A 74 -0.40 6.68 8.80
N PHE A 75 0.17 6.15 7.72
CA PHE A 75 1.55 5.67 7.69
C PHE A 75 2.02 5.42 6.25
N LEU A 76 3.33 5.23 6.09
CA LEU A 76 3.97 4.71 4.88
C LEU A 76 4.93 3.59 5.29
N ILE A 77 4.75 2.40 4.73
CA ILE A 77 5.66 1.27 4.91
C ILE A 77 6.18 0.84 3.54
N ILE A 78 7.49 0.68 3.43
CA ILE A 78 8.16 0.13 2.26
C ILE A 78 8.73 -1.23 2.67
N PHE A 79 8.25 -2.29 2.04
CA PHE A 79 8.71 -3.65 2.28
C PHE A 79 9.43 -4.20 1.04
N SER A 80 10.76 -4.20 1.08
CA SER A 80 11.61 -4.63 -0.03
C SER A 80 12.05 -6.10 0.13
N GLU A 81 11.97 -6.87 -0.97
CA GLU A 81 12.44 -8.27 -1.02
C GLU A 81 13.94 -8.37 -0.74
N ASP A 82 14.73 -7.36 -1.10
CA ASP A 82 16.16 -7.33 -0.87
C ASP A 82 16.64 -6.02 -0.23
N THR A 83 17.91 -5.98 0.08
CA THR A 83 18.59 -4.83 0.66
C THR A 83 18.82 -3.75 -0.39
N ILE A 84 18.56 -2.50 -0.01
CA ILE A 84 18.77 -1.37 -0.91
C ILE A 84 20.25 -1.01 -0.92
N ASP A 85 20.85 -1.05 -2.11
CA ASP A 85 22.25 -0.67 -2.31
C ASP A 85 22.47 0.82 -1.97
N LYS A 86 23.64 1.13 -1.41
CA LYS A 86 24.04 2.49 -1.02
C LYS A 86 23.93 3.49 -2.17
N LYS A 87 24.10 3.08 -3.43
CA LYS A 87 23.97 3.95 -4.61
C LYS A 87 22.57 4.56 -4.75
N HIS A 88 21.55 3.92 -4.18
CA HIS A 88 20.17 4.41 -4.22
C HIS A 88 19.83 5.35 -3.07
N LYS A 89 20.74 5.57 -2.09
CA LYS A 89 20.52 6.45 -0.94
C LYS A 89 20.24 7.91 -1.30
N LYS A 90 20.66 8.35 -2.49
CA LYS A 90 20.37 9.70 -2.99
C LYS A 90 18.86 9.94 -3.14
N TYR A 91 18.13 8.91 -3.55
CA TYR A 91 16.70 9.00 -3.89
C TYR A 91 15.79 8.35 -2.83
N ILE A 92 16.33 7.40 -2.06
CA ILE A 92 15.70 6.84 -0.87
C ILE A 92 16.61 7.15 0.31
N ARG A 93 16.32 8.22 1.06
CA ARG A 93 17.20 8.69 2.12
C ARG A 93 16.93 7.92 3.41
N TYR A 94 17.86 7.02 3.71
CA TYR A 94 17.98 6.33 4.99
C TYR A 94 19.43 6.47 5.50
N PHE A 95 19.57 7.14 6.63
CA PHE A 95 20.88 7.41 7.25
C PHE A 95 21.18 6.44 8.39
N ASP A 96 22.42 6.44 8.86
CA ASP A 96 22.79 5.61 10.01
C ASP A 96 22.09 6.05 11.30
N ALA A 97 21.75 7.34 11.43
CA ALA A 97 20.91 7.88 12.50
C ALA A 97 19.47 7.33 12.47
N ASN A 98 19.02 6.85 11.32
CA ASN A 98 17.69 6.30 11.10
C ASN A 98 17.63 4.78 11.29
N LYS A 99 18.75 4.13 11.62
CA LYS A 99 18.75 2.68 11.86
C LYS A 99 18.00 2.33 13.13
N ILE A 100 17.32 1.18 13.12
CA ILE A 100 16.72 0.61 14.32
C ILE A 100 17.82 0.04 15.23
N THR A 101 18.33 0.90 16.12
CA THR A 101 19.26 0.60 17.20
C THR A 101 18.78 1.26 18.49
N LYS A 102 19.16 0.73 19.66
CA LYS A 102 18.77 1.31 20.96
C LYS A 102 19.13 2.80 21.04
N THR A 103 20.35 3.15 20.62
CA THR A 103 20.87 4.52 20.63
C THR A 103 20.02 5.47 19.80
N ASN A 104 19.63 5.06 18.59
CA ASN A 104 18.87 5.92 17.68
C ASN A 104 17.40 6.03 18.08
N LEU A 105 16.84 5.03 18.75
CA LEU A 105 15.47 5.11 19.27
C LEU A 105 15.42 6.02 20.51
N LEU A 106 16.45 5.99 21.36
CA LEU A 106 16.57 6.87 22.53
C LEU A 106 16.69 8.35 22.17
N THR A 107 17.32 8.69 21.04
CA THR A 107 17.44 10.09 20.62
C THR A 107 16.12 10.69 20.13
N HIS A 108 15.13 9.87 19.79
CA HIS A 108 13.82 10.34 19.37
C HIS A 108 12.88 10.48 20.57
N LYS A 109 12.51 11.74 20.87
CA LYS A 109 11.68 12.16 22.02
C LYS A 109 10.34 11.43 22.19
N TYR A 110 9.86 10.74 21.16
CA TYR A 110 8.52 10.19 21.10
C TYR A 110 8.48 8.67 21.24
N PHE A 111 9.62 7.99 21.41
CA PHE A 111 9.63 6.53 21.45
C PHE A 111 9.13 6.00 22.80
N PRO A 112 8.04 5.22 22.85
CA PRO A 112 7.56 4.65 24.10
C PRO A 112 8.51 3.52 24.55
N ASP A 113 9.02 3.66 25.77
CA ASP A 113 9.62 2.60 26.59
C ASP A 113 10.86 1.88 26.00
N VAL A 114 11.94 2.64 25.78
CA VAL A 114 13.20 2.12 25.21
C VAL A 114 14.04 1.31 26.22
N GLU A 115 13.68 1.33 27.50
CA GLU A 115 14.43 0.63 28.55
C GLU A 115 14.49 -0.89 28.29
N ASN A 116 13.38 -1.45 27.78
CA ASN A 116 13.22 -2.86 27.43
C ASN A 116 13.55 -3.20 25.96
N PHE A 117 14.17 -2.28 25.20
CA PHE A 117 14.48 -2.54 23.79
C PHE A 117 15.48 -3.70 23.63
N ASN A 118 14.99 -4.82 23.09
CA ASN A 118 15.81 -5.92 22.62
C ASN A 118 16.05 -5.77 21.10
N ARG A 119 17.31 -5.89 20.67
CA ARG A 119 17.71 -5.76 19.25
C ARG A 119 16.95 -6.72 18.32
N ASN A 120 16.46 -7.84 18.84
CA ASN A 120 15.74 -8.83 18.05
C ASN A 120 14.29 -8.42 17.72
N LEU A 121 13.68 -7.50 18.47
CA LEU A 121 12.28 -7.06 18.29
C LEU A 121 11.99 -6.53 16.87
N LYS A 122 13.02 -6.10 16.15
CA LYS A 122 12.88 -5.56 14.80
C LYS A 122 12.72 -6.62 13.71
N PHE A 123 12.84 -7.91 14.01
CA PHE A 123 12.76 -8.96 13.01
C PHE A 123 11.39 -9.64 13.02
N PHE A 124 10.89 -10.02 11.84
CA PHE A 124 9.57 -10.62 11.64
C PHE A 124 9.34 -11.92 12.42
N ASP A 125 10.40 -12.67 12.68
CA ASP A 125 10.35 -13.95 13.38
C ASP A 125 10.14 -13.80 14.90
N THR A 126 10.05 -12.58 15.41
CA THR A 126 9.79 -12.31 16.83
C THR A 126 8.32 -12.02 17.09
N SER A 127 7.77 -12.56 18.18
CA SER A 127 6.36 -12.39 18.58
C SER A 127 5.97 -10.92 18.77
N ASP A 128 6.92 -10.11 19.23
CA ASP A 128 6.69 -8.69 19.53
C ASP A 128 6.91 -7.77 18.33
N PHE A 129 7.26 -8.29 17.16
CA PHE A 129 7.56 -7.51 15.96
C PHE A 129 6.42 -6.54 15.60
N PHE A 130 5.19 -7.04 15.53
CA PHE A 130 4.04 -6.20 15.15
C PHE A 130 3.65 -5.20 16.23
N SER A 131 3.88 -5.52 17.50
CA SER A 131 3.72 -4.58 18.62
C SER A 131 4.73 -3.43 18.51
N PHE A 132 5.99 -3.76 18.20
CA PHE A 132 7.04 -2.80 17.95
C PHE A 132 6.80 -1.96 16.69
N LEU A 133 6.34 -2.60 15.60
CA LEU A 133 5.96 -1.88 14.38
C LEU A 133 4.84 -0.88 14.65
N ARG A 134 3.80 -1.29 15.41
CA ARG A 134 2.66 -0.44 15.79
C ARG A 134 3.09 0.79 16.58
N SER A 135 4.07 0.69 17.47
CA SER A 135 4.52 1.84 18.26
C SER A 135 5.24 2.90 17.41
N LEU A 136 5.83 2.49 16.28
CA LEU A 136 6.58 3.35 15.37
C LEU A 136 5.72 4.09 14.34
N LEU A 137 4.62 3.49 13.87
CA LEU A 137 3.80 4.03 12.79
C LEU A 137 3.30 5.47 13.02
N PRO A 138 2.84 5.88 14.22
CA PRO A 138 2.33 7.25 14.43
C PRO A 138 3.41 8.33 14.36
N ILE A 139 4.64 7.97 14.75
CA ILE A 139 5.73 8.92 14.98
C ILE A 139 6.53 9.17 13.70
N ASP A 140 6.44 8.25 12.75
CA ASP A 140 7.35 8.18 11.63
C ASP A 140 6.75 8.65 10.30
N TYR A 141 7.56 9.28 9.46
CA TYR A 141 7.22 9.57 8.07
C TYR A 141 7.07 8.28 7.25
N ALA A 142 8.11 7.44 7.19
CA ALA A 142 8.08 6.15 6.50
C ALA A 142 9.04 5.13 7.10
N LEU A 143 8.54 3.89 7.22
CA LEU A 143 9.28 2.75 7.75
C LEU A 143 9.80 1.86 6.61
N LEU A 144 11.05 1.41 6.73
CA LEU A 144 11.69 0.53 5.76
C LEU A 144 11.96 -0.86 6.35
N ILE A 145 11.27 -1.83 5.79
CA ILE A 145 11.49 -3.24 6.01
C ILE A 145 12.27 -3.79 4.83
N GLN A 146 13.36 -4.49 5.11
CA GLN A 146 14.16 -5.15 4.08
C GLN A 146 14.87 -6.37 4.67
N ARG A 147 15.44 -7.18 3.79
CA ARG A 147 16.26 -8.33 4.17
C ARG A 147 17.44 -7.90 5.05
N ASN A 148 17.81 -8.73 6.02
CA ASN A 148 19.03 -8.53 6.79
C ASN A 148 20.24 -8.94 5.95
N GLN A 149 21.25 -8.07 5.82
CA GLN A 149 22.48 -8.36 5.07
C GLN A 149 23.26 -9.57 5.64
N GLN A 150 23.08 -9.87 6.93
CA GLN A 150 23.80 -10.96 7.62
C GLN A 150 23.09 -12.31 7.55
N SER A 151 21.88 -12.38 7.00
CA SER A 151 21.09 -13.61 6.92
C SER A 151 20.50 -13.78 5.53
N LYS A 152 20.41 -15.03 5.05
CA LYS A 152 19.88 -15.31 3.72
C LYS A 152 18.40 -14.98 3.56
N VAL A 153 17.59 -15.13 4.63
CA VAL A 153 16.12 -15.09 4.56
C VAL A 153 15.44 -14.33 5.71
N ARG A 154 16.20 -13.66 6.59
CA ARG A 154 15.61 -12.93 7.72
C ARG A 154 15.27 -11.49 7.31
N TYR A 155 14.04 -11.08 7.53
CA TYR A 155 13.57 -9.72 7.28
C TYR A 155 13.36 -8.97 8.59
N GLY A 156 13.56 -7.65 8.55
CA GLY A 156 13.28 -6.82 9.69
C GLY A 156 13.09 -5.35 9.36
N LEU A 157 12.52 -4.64 10.31
CA LEU A 157 12.46 -3.19 10.30
C LEU A 157 13.88 -2.66 10.48
N THR A 158 14.41 -2.07 9.42
CA THR A 158 15.83 -1.64 9.38
C THR A 158 15.98 -0.17 9.67
N HIS A 159 15.07 0.66 9.14
CA HIS A 159 15.13 2.10 9.27
C HIS A 159 13.74 2.69 9.50
N PHE A 160 13.75 3.82 10.18
CA PHE A 160 12.61 4.71 10.40
C PHE A 160 12.99 6.12 9.91
N HIS A 161 12.03 6.99 9.63
CA HIS A 161 12.20 8.33 9.04
C HIS A 161 12.82 8.28 7.65
N VAL A 162 12.51 7.24 6.88
CA VAL A 162 12.97 7.11 5.50
C VAL A 162 12.26 8.15 4.63
N ARG A 163 13.02 8.91 3.83
CA ARG A 163 12.44 9.90 2.91
C ARG A 163 12.62 9.50 1.46
N ILE A 164 11.65 9.86 0.64
CA ILE A 164 11.67 9.63 -0.81
C ILE A 164 11.97 10.98 -1.46
N ASP A 165 13.21 11.14 -1.88
CA ASP A 165 13.75 12.39 -2.46
C ASP A 165 13.96 12.25 -3.98
N TRP A 166 13.32 11.25 -4.61
CA TRP A 166 13.25 11.22 -6.07
C TRP A 166 12.17 12.20 -6.57
N PRO A 167 12.49 13.13 -7.46
CA PRO A 167 11.50 14.09 -7.96
C PRO A 167 10.32 13.38 -8.62
N ILE A 168 9.11 13.88 -8.38
CA ILE A 168 7.90 13.36 -9.02
C ILE A 168 7.93 13.53 -10.55
N THR A 169 8.61 14.56 -11.03
CA THR A 169 8.88 14.79 -12.47
C THR A 169 9.69 13.64 -13.04
N ASP A 170 10.75 13.23 -12.35
CA ASP A 170 11.63 12.13 -12.79
C ASP A 170 10.90 10.80 -12.73
N ALA A 171 10.05 10.58 -11.72
CA ALA A 171 9.21 9.40 -11.62
C ALA A 171 8.18 9.34 -12.77
N SER A 172 7.55 10.48 -13.08
CA SER A 172 6.60 10.61 -14.18
C SER A 172 7.30 10.39 -15.53
N GLU A 173 8.49 10.97 -15.72
CA GLU A 173 9.31 10.78 -16.92
C GLU A 173 9.74 9.32 -17.10
N ALA A 174 10.16 8.65 -16.02
CA ALA A 174 10.52 7.24 -16.06
C ALA A 174 9.33 6.39 -16.51
N LEU A 175 8.13 6.61 -15.95
CA LEU A 175 6.93 5.91 -16.39
C LEU A 175 6.57 6.24 -17.85
N ALA A 176 6.71 7.49 -18.27
CA ALA A 176 6.46 7.92 -19.64
C ALA A 176 7.37 7.23 -20.65
N ARG A 177 8.66 7.07 -20.32
CA ARG A 177 9.62 6.32 -21.13
C ARG A 177 9.27 4.83 -21.17
N ASP A 178 8.97 4.23 -20.02
CA ASP A 178 8.61 2.80 -19.91
C ASP A 178 7.38 2.46 -20.75
N LEU A 179 6.37 3.34 -20.74
CA LEU A 179 5.13 3.17 -21.49
C LEU A 179 5.20 3.67 -22.94
N ARG A 180 6.35 4.22 -23.36
CA ARG A 180 6.61 4.76 -24.71
C ARG A 180 5.74 5.96 -25.10
N TYR A 181 5.42 6.84 -24.14
CA TYR A 181 4.78 8.13 -24.42
C TYR A 181 5.77 9.26 -24.75
N ILE A 182 7.02 9.10 -24.32
CA ILE A 182 8.14 10.00 -24.64
C ILE A 182 9.37 9.18 -25.02
N SER A 183 10.29 9.82 -25.73
CA SER A 183 11.56 9.20 -26.11
C SER A 183 12.69 9.54 -25.16
N LYS A 184 12.78 10.81 -24.77
CA LYS A 184 13.83 11.36 -23.91
C LYS A 184 13.20 12.15 -22.79
N ASP A 185 12.82 13.40 -22.99
CA ASP A 185 12.52 14.30 -21.87
C ASP A 185 11.02 14.57 -21.74
N LEU A 186 10.52 14.63 -20.50
CA LEU A 186 9.08 14.80 -20.26
C LEU A 186 8.54 16.11 -20.85
N TYR A 187 9.38 17.14 -20.87
CA TYR A 187 9.07 18.47 -21.39
C TYR A 187 9.34 18.60 -22.90
N GLU A 188 9.74 17.53 -23.61
CA GLU A 188 10.00 17.56 -25.06
C GLU A 188 8.76 17.98 -25.86
N LYS A 189 7.56 17.75 -25.30
CA LYS A 189 6.25 18.11 -25.86
C LYS A 189 5.58 19.32 -25.18
N GLY A 190 6.34 20.07 -24.37
CA GLY A 190 5.89 21.28 -23.67
C GLY A 190 5.26 21.05 -22.29
N ASP A 191 5.12 22.14 -21.52
CA ASP A 191 4.73 22.10 -20.10
C ASP A 191 3.36 21.46 -19.86
N LYS A 192 2.38 21.75 -20.73
CA LYS A 192 1.04 21.16 -20.63
C LYS A 192 1.07 19.64 -20.75
N TYR A 193 1.90 19.10 -21.63
CA TYR A 193 2.06 17.66 -21.79
C TYR A 193 2.67 17.03 -20.54
N ALA A 194 3.70 17.67 -19.98
CA ALA A 194 4.34 17.22 -18.75
C ALA A 194 3.35 17.23 -17.57
N GLU A 195 2.54 18.29 -17.44
CA GLU A 195 1.50 18.39 -16.41
C GLU A 195 0.43 17.30 -16.57
N ASP A 196 -0.09 17.10 -17.77
CA ASP A 196 -1.11 16.09 -18.04
C ASP A 196 -0.57 14.67 -17.84
N PHE A 197 0.69 14.43 -18.18
CA PHE A 197 1.34 13.15 -17.91
C PHE A 197 1.54 12.93 -16.40
N GLN A 198 1.93 13.96 -15.65
CA GLN A 198 2.03 13.86 -14.20
C GLN A 198 0.67 13.51 -13.57
N LYS A 199 -0.44 14.07 -14.06
CA LYS A 199 -1.79 13.65 -13.62
C LYS A 199 -2.04 12.16 -13.90
N LYS A 200 -1.59 11.66 -15.05
CA LYS A 200 -1.65 10.23 -15.40
C LYS A 200 -0.74 9.36 -14.53
N PHE A 201 0.38 9.87 -14.05
CA PHE A 201 1.22 9.20 -13.09
C PHE A 201 0.49 8.95 -11.74
N PHE A 202 -0.28 9.93 -11.25
CA PHE A 202 -1.16 9.72 -10.08
C PHE A 202 -2.24 8.67 -10.38
N GLU A 203 -2.91 8.77 -11.54
CA GLU A 203 -3.94 7.82 -11.95
C GLU A 203 -3.40 6.39 -12.06
N TYR A 204 -2.22 6.21 -12.66
CA TYR A 204 -1.54 4.92 -12.79
C TYR A 204 -1.43 4.19 -11.44
N TYR A 205 -1.17 4.94 -10.36
CA TYR A 205 -1.03 4.39 -9.02
C TYR A 205 -2.30 4.43 -8.17
N GLY A 206 -3.45 4.74 -8.77
CA GLY A 206 -4.75 4.70 -8.09
C GLY A 206 -4.91 5.76 -7.01
N VAL A 207 -4.19 6.88 -7.11
CA VAL A 207 -4.31 8.00 -6.17
C VAL A 207 -4.92 9.23 -6.84
N PRO A 208 -5.64 10.09 -6.11
CA PRO A 208 -6.14 11.34 -6.65
C PRO A 208 -5.00 12.23 -7.15
N VAL A 209 -5.30 12.97 -8.21
CA VAL A 209 -4.39 13.96 -8.82
C VAL A 209 -3.89 14.93 -7.75
N LEU A 210 -2.57 15.17 -7.73
CA LEU A 210 -1.89 16.09 -6.80
C LEU A 210 -2.05 15.74 -5.32
N SER A 211 -2.27 14.46 -4.99
CA SER A 211 -2.29 13.98 -3.59
C SER A 211 -0.99 14.34 -2.86
N GLY A 212 -1.06 15.07 -1.75
CA GLY A 212 0.12 15.47 -0.98
C GLY A 212 0.76 14.36 -0.13
N GLY A 213 1.93 14.67 0.44
CA GLY A 213 2.55 13.95 1.55
C GLY A 213 2.90 12.48 1.27
N ARG A 214 2.52 11.59 2.19
CA ARG A 214 2.87 10.16 2.14
C ARG A 214 2.31 9.43 0.90
N ARG A 215 1.20 9.89 0.32
CA ARG A 215 0.62 9.31 -0.91
C ARG A 215 1.52 9.55 -2.12
N THR A 216 1.97 10.80 -2.34
CA THR A 216 2.97 11.10 -3.37
C THR A 216 4.26 10.30 -3.15
N ALA A 217 4.76 10.25 -1.91
CA ALA A 217 5.97 9.49 -1.62
C ALA A 217 5.82 7.99 -1.91
N ALA A 218 4.63 7.41 -1.66
CA ALA A 218 4.34 6.01 -1.94
C ALA A 218 4.43 5.70 -3.44
N ILE A 219 3.81 6.52 -4.30
CA ILE A 219 3.77 6.29 -5.75
C ILE A 219 5.14 6.55 -6.40
N VAL A 220 5.86 7.57 -5.92
CA VAL A 220 7.23 7.88 -6.37
C VAL A 220 8.17 6.75 -5.96
N ALA A 221 8.05 6.26 -4.72
CA ALA A 221 8.79 5.09 -4.28
C ALA A 221 8.45 3.89 -5.16
N ALA A 222 7.17 3.61 -5.42
CA ALA A 222 6.76 2.46 -6.24
C ALA A 222 7.41 2.50 -7.63
N GLN A 223 7.42 3.66 -8.29
CA GLN A 223 8.07 3.83 -9.58
C GLN A 223 9.60 3.70 -9.47
N TYR A 224 10.21 4.22 -8.40
CA TYR A 224 11.65 4.09 -8.20
C TYR A 224 12.08 2.64 -7.90
N PHE A 225 11.29 1.88 -7.14
CA PHE A 225 11.59 0.48 -6.85
C PHE A 225 11.37 -0.42 -8.06
N LYS A 226 10.56 -0.01 -9.05
CA LYS A 226 10.37 -0.78 -10.28
C LYS A 226 11.67 -1.01 -11.07
N GLN A 227 12.60 -0.07 -11.03
CA GLN A 227 13.91 -0.18 -11.70
C GLN A 227 14.95 -0.98 -10.89
N LEU A 228 14.64 -1.37 -9.64
CA LEU A 228 15.53 -2.16 -8.81
C LEU A 228 15.31 -3.67 -9.02
N PRO A 229 16.34 -4.51 -8.77
CA PRO A 229 16.19 -5.96 -8.70
C PRO A 229 15.24 -6.38 -7.57
N GLY A 230 14.45 -7.43 -7.81
CA GLY A 230 13.48 -7.96 -6.85
C GLY A 230 12.12 -7.25 -6.89
N ILE A 231 11.24 -7.64 -5.95
CA ILE A 231 9.93 -7.03 -5.75
C ILE A 231 9.90 -6.16 -4.49
N THR A 232 8.95 -5.24 -4.44
CA THR A 232 8.73 -4.35 -3.30
C THR A 232 7.24 -4.09 -3.17
N THR A 233 6.75 -4.10 -1.94
CA THR A 233 5.37 -3.81 -1.61
C THR A 233 5.35 -2.53 -0.79
N ILE A 234 4.51 -1.59 -1.19
CA ILE A 234 4.37 -0.29 -0.55
C ILE A 234 2.95 -0.18 -0.02
N TYR A 235 2.86 0.14 1.27
CA TYR A 235 1.60 0.38 1.96
C TYR A 235 1.51 1.84 2.34
N VAL A 236 0.41 2.48 2.01
CA VAL A 236 0.11 3.83 2.50
C VAL A 236 -1.32 3.89 3.01
N SER A 237 -1.46 4.33 4.26
CA SER A 237 -2.73 4.73 4.84
C SER A 237 -2.75 6.24 4.97
N SER A 238 -3.84 6.87 4.55
CA SER A 238 -4.01 8.32 4.59
C SER A 238 -5.23 8.69 5.43
N SER A 239 -5.08 9.72 6.25
CA SER A 239 -6.17 10.31 7.02
C SER A 239 -7.26 10.86 6.10
N GLU A 240 -6.87 11.51 5.00
CA GLU A 240 -7.77 12.14 4.04
C GLU A 240 -8.60 11.12 3.25
N SER A 241 -7.98 10.08 2.71
CA SER A 241 -8.71 9.07 1.91
C SER A 241 -9.38 8.00 2.77
N ARG A 242 -8.96 7.82 4.03
CA ARG A 242 -9.47 6.79 4.96
C ARG A 242 -9.33 5.38 4.39
N THR A 243 -8.34 5.21 3.52
CA THR A 243 -8.09 3.97 2.77
C THR A 243 -6.72 3.41 3.13
N LEU A 244 -6.55 2.12 2.93
CA LEU A 244 -5.25 1.48 2.80
C LEU A 244 -4.98 1.21 1.32
N LEU A 245 -3.97 1.87 0.75
CA LEU A 245 -3.47 1.60 -0.58
C LEU A 245 -2.27 0.65 -0.49
N ARG A 246 -2.27 -0.40 -1.31
CA ARG A 246 -1.18 -1.36 -1.47
C ARG A 246 -0.74 -1.37 -2.93
N ILE A 247 0.55 -1.15 -3.15
CA ILE A 247 1.19 -1.16 -4.47
C ILE A 247 2.26 -2.25 -4.45
N ASP A 248 2.16 -3.23 -5.35
CA ASP A 248 3.10 -4.35 -5.46
C ASP A 248 3.37 -4.73 -6.93
N GLU A 249 3.99 -5.88 -7.16
CA GLU A 249 4.22 -6.42 -8.51
C GLU A 249 2.92 -6.72 -9.28
N GLY A 250 1.82 -6.98 -8.55
CA GLY A 250 0.51 -7.32 -9.09
C GLY A 250 -0.39 -6.11 -9.36
N GLY A 251 0.12 -4.90 -9.17
CA GLY A 251 -0.58 -3.64 -9.45
C GLY A 251 -0.99 -2.87 -8.19
N VAL A 252 -2.17 -2.27 -8.25
CA VAL A 252 -2.70 -1.41 -7.20
C VAL A 252 -3.96 -2.01 -6.61
N SER A 253 -4.08 -1.97 -5.28
CA SER A 253 -5.30 -2.32 -4.58
C SER A 253 -5.59 -1.35 -3.44
N THR A 254 -6.86 -1.14 -3.14
CA THR A 254 -7.33 -0.25 -2.08
C THR A 254 -8.32 -0.97 -1.19
N SER A 255 -8.08 -0.93 0.12
CA SER A 255 -8.99 -1.46 1.13
C SER A 255 -9.66 -0.34 1.92
N VAL A 256 -10.97 -0.48 2.18
CA VAL A 256 -11.80 0.48 2.93
C VAL A 256 -12.80 -0.24 3.82
N LEU A 257 -13.38 0.49 4.78
CA LEU A 257 -14.57 0.03 5.50
C LEU A 257 -15.84 0.47 4.78
N VAL A 258 -16.79 -0.46 4.65
CA VAL A 258 -18.11 -0.23 4.07
C VAL A 258 -19.22 -0.68 5.03
N LYS A 259 -20.41 -0.11 4.85
CA LYS A 259 -21.62 -0.55 5.56
C LYS A 259 -22.50 -1.35 4.62
N LEU A 260 -22.80 -2.58 5.00
CA LEU A 260 -23.71 -3.48 4.28
C LEU A 260 -25.00 -3.65 5.09
N PRO A 261 -26.18 -3.60 4.47
CA PRO A 261 -27.43 -3.95 5.13
C PRO A 261 -27.50 -5.47 5.39
N GLU A 262 -28.33 -5.89 6.34
CA GLU A 262 -28.40 -7.29 6.76
C GLU A 262 -28.77 -8.26 5.63
N ASP A 263 -29.73 -7.87 4.80
CA ASP A 263 -30.20 -8.57 3.62
C ASP A 263 -29.07 -8.84 2.60
N GLU A 264 -28.16 -7.88 2.38
CA GLU A 264 -26.98 -8.10 1.53
C GLU A 264 -25.97 -9.06 2.19
N THR A 265 -25.80 -9.00 3.51
CA THR A 265 -24.91 -9.95 4.21
C THR A 265 -25.42 -11.38 4.18
N LYS A 266 -26.73 -11.60 4.18
CA LYS A 266 -27.34 -12.92 4.01
C LYS A 266 -27.02 -13.50 2.62
N LYS A 267 -27.24 -12.70 1.58
CA LYS A 267 -26.89 -13.08 0.19
C LYS A 267 -25.40 -13.41 0.03
N LEU A 268 -24.52 -12.62 0.66
CA LEU A 268 -23.09 -12.87 0.64
C LEU A 268 -22.69 -14.16 1.35
N ALA A 269 -23.29 -14.45 2.50
CA ALA A 269 -23.06 -15.70 3.22
C ALA A 269 -23.49 -16.91 2.37
N GLU A 270 -24.69 -16.85 1.78
CA GLU A 270 -25.22 -17.87 0.88
C GLU A 270 -24.32 -18.08 -0.35
N ALA A 271 -23.89 -17.01 -1.01
CA ALA A 271 -23.00 -17.07 -2.17
C ALA A 271 -21.63 -17.67 -1.83
N ALA A 272 -21.17 -17.51 -0.58
CA ALA A 272 -19.93 -18.10 -0.09
C ALA A 272 -20.11 -19.52 0.48
N GLY A 273 -21.33 -20.06 0.48
CA GLY A 273 -21.62 -21.40 1.02
C GLY A 273 -21.46 -21.51 2.54
N ILE A 274 -21.60 -20.39 3.27
CA ILE A 274 -21.50 -20.34 4.72
C ILE A 274 -22.79 -19.82 5.35
N ASN A 275 -23.06 -20.19 6.61
CA ASN A 275 -24.22 -19.65 7.32
C ASN A 275 -23.98 -18.19 7.79
N GLN A 276 -25.06 -17.49 8.13
CA GLN A 276 -25.01 -16.08 8.52
C GLN A 276 -24.15 -15.84 9.77
N ASP A 277 -24.25 -16.70 10.78
CA ASP A 277 -23.44 -16.58 12.00
C ASP A 277 -21.94 -16.70 11.71
N CYS A 278 -21.57 -17.60 10.81
CA CYS A 278 -20.20 -17.74 10.33
C CYS A 278 -19.73 -16.48 9.59
N PHE A 279 -20.58 -15.91 8.73
CA PHE A 279 -20.26 -14.65 8.06
C PHE A 279 -20.04 -13.51 9.07
N ILE A 280 -20.95 -13.34 10.03
CA ILE A 280 -20.84 -12.32 11.08
C ILE A 280 -19.56 -12.52 11.91
N LYS A 281 -19.26 -13.75 12.28
CA LYS A 281 -18.05 -14.07 13.07
C LYS A 281 -16.77 -13.72 12.32
N ASN A 282 -16.69 -13.96 11.01
CA ASN A 282 -15.43 -13.95 10.27
C ASN A 282 -15.22 -12.72 9.37
N TYR A 283 -16.28 -12.07 8.88
CA TYR A 283 -16.19 -10.95 7.92
C TYR A 283 -16.63 -9.60 8.51
N VAL A 284 -17.50 -9.62 9.53
CA VAL A 284 -18.02 -8.38 10.13
C VAL A 284 -17.07 -7.83 11.19
N VAL A 285 -16.56 -6.62 10.94
CA VAL A 285 -15.72 -5.84 11.85
C VAL A 285 -16.54 -5.31 13.04
N ALA A 286 -17.71 -4.76 12.76
CA ALA A 286 -18.59 -4.21 13.77
C ALA A 286 -20.05 -4.20 13.29
N ARG A 287 -20.99 -4.18 14.23
CA ARG A 287 -22.41 -3.94 13.96
C ARG A 287 -22.74 -2.49 14.28
N HIS A 288 -23.42 -1.81 13.37
CA HIS A 288 -23.88 -0.44 13.53
C HIS A 288 -25.36 -0.35 13.17
N ARG A 289 -26.23 -0.43 14.20
CA ARG A 289 -27.69 -0.58 14.04
C ARG A 289 -28.03 -1.83 13.20
N GLU A 290 -28.78 -1.67 12.12
CA GLU A 290 -29.17 -2.71 11.16
C GLU A 290 -28.14 -2.91 10.03
N LYS A 291 -26.95 -2.31 10.16
CA LYS A 291 -25.87 -2.44 9.17
C LYS A 291 -24.65 -3.13 9.77
N PHE A 292 -23.96 -3.89 8.93
CA PHE A 292 -22.71 -4.54 9.25
C PHE A 292 -21.55 -3.81 8.59
N VAL A 293 -20.50 -3.54 9.37
CA VAL A 293 -19.26 -2.94 8.89
C VAL A 293 -18.34 -4.06 8.42
N CYS A 294 -17.96 -4.01 7.15
CA CYS A 294 -17.09 -5.01 6.51
C CYS A 294 -15.90 -4.32 5.84
N ILE A 295 -14.86 -5.09 5.52
CA ILE A 295 -13.69 -4.61 4.79
C ILE A 295 -13.91 -4.92 3.30
N LEU A 296 -14.00 -3.88 2.47
CA LEU A 296 -14.02 -4.02 1.02
C LEU A 296 -12.59 -3.81 0.51
N ASN A 297 -12.12 -4.71 -0.35
CA ASN A 297 -10.91 -4.54 -1.13
C ASN A 297 -11.25 -4.44 -2.61
N VAL A 298 -10.70 -3.41 -3.26
CA VAL A 298 -10.82 -3.13 -4.68
C VAL A 298 -9.45 -3.26 -5.31
N LYS A 299 -9.33 -4.15 -6.31
CA LYS A 299 -8.14 -4.29 -7.14
C LYS A 299 -8.37 -3.60 -8.48
N TYR A 300 -7.34 -2.92 -8.97
CA TYR A 300 -7.35 -2.24 -10.26
C TYR A 300 -6.42 -2.94 -11.24
N ASP A 301 -6.87 -3.05 -12.49
CA ASP A 301 -6.04 -3.48 -13.60
C ASP A 301 -5.71 -2.28 -14.50
N TYR A 302 -4.55 -2.36 -15.14
CA TYR A 302 -4.12 -1.39 -16.14
C TYR A 302 -4.88 -1.60 -17.44
N THR A 303 -5.35 -0.50 -18.04
CA THR A 303 -5.86 -0.54 -19.41
C THR A 303 -4.69 -0.64 -20.40
N SER A 304 -4.98 -0.89 -21.68
CA SER A 304 -3.96 -0.93 -22.74
C SER A 304 -3.10 0.34 -22.82
N HIS A 305 -3.67 1.50 -22.43
CA HIS A 305 -2.98 2.78 -22.39
C HIS A 305 -1.95 2.91 -21.26
N ALA A 306 -2.11 2.14 -20.18
CA ALA A 306 -1.19 2.09 -19.05
C ALA A 306 -0.24 0.88 -19.11
N LEU A 307 -0.26 0.12 -20.20
CA LEU A 307 0.67 -0.97 -20.46
C LEU A 307 1.68 -0.57 -21.54
N PRO A 308 2.88 -1.18 -21.56
CA PRO A 308 3.87 -0.89 -22.58
C PRO A 308 3.33 -0.99 -24.01
N SER A 309 3.74 -0.06 -24.87
CA SER A 309 4.13 -0.32 -26.26
C SER A 309 4.01 -1.73 -26.84
N GLU A 310 2.87 -2.22 -27.34
CA GLU A 310 2.90 -3.30 -28.35
C GLU A 310 3.84 -2.86 -29.49
N GLY A 311 4.88 -3.67 -29.75
CA GLY A 311 5.92 -3.36 -30.73
C GLY A 311 6.84 -2.17 -30.39
N GLY A 312 6.78 -1.60 -29.18
CA GLY A 312 7.70 -0.54 -28.73
C GLY A 312 7.52 0.82 -29.41
N ARG A 313 6.43 1.04 -30.15
CA ARG A 313 6.14 2.31 -30.84
C ARG A 313 5.85 3.43 -29.84
N LEU A 314 6.22 4.66 -30.22
CA LEU A 314 5.84 5.85 -29.45
C LEU A 314 4.33 6.10 -29.57
N ARG A 315 3.72 6.55 -28.48
CA ARG A 315 2.29 6.85 -28.36
C ARG A 315 2.07 8.32 -28.00
N GLU A 316 0.94 8.86 -28.40
CA GLU A 316 0.47 10.17 -27.94
C GLU A 316 -0.42 10.04 -26.71
N LEU A 317 -0.25 10.97 -25.77
CA LEU A 317 -1.04 11.00 -24.54
C LEU A 317 -2.45 11.54 -24.84
N ASN A 318 -3.46 10.76 -24.47
CA ASN A 318 -4.83 11.26 -24.36
C ASN A 318 -5.21 11.38 -22.86
N PRO A 319 -5.29 12.61 -22.29
CA PRO A 319 -5.62 12.84 -20.89
C PRO A 319 -6.99 12.28 -20.45
N ASP A 320 -7.92 12.07 -21.37
CA ASP A 320 -9.27 11.62 -21.04
C ASP A 320 -9.40 10.10 -20.95
N THR A 321 -8.45 9.34 -21.51
CA THR A 321 -8.47 7.87 -21.45
C THR A 321 -8.16 7.34 -20.05
N ASN A 322 -8.96 6.41 -19.54
CA ASN A 322 -8.67 5.82 -18.23
C ASN A 322 -7.48 4.85 -18.32
N TRP A 323 -6.57 4.94 -17.36
CA TRP A 323 -5.38 4.12 -17.21
C TRP A 323 -5.58 2.96 -16.23
N LEU A 324 -6.59 3.08 -15.36
CA LEU A 324 -7.05 2.03 -14.48
C LEU A 324 -8.52 1.70 -14.71
N THR A 325 -8.86 0.45 -14.46
CA THR A 325 -10.24 -0.03 -14.31
C THR A 325 -10.34 -0.89 -13.05
N VAL A 326 -11.50 -0.90 -12.39
CA VAL A 326 -11.74 -1.88 -11.32
C VAL A 326 -11.79 -3.27 -11.95
N SER A 327 -10.97 -4.19 -11.45
CA SER A 327 -10.88 -5.55 -11.96
C SER A 327 -11.53 -6.56 -11.03
N ARG A 328 -11.33 -6.40 -9.72
CA ARG A 328 -11.93 -7.28 -8.71
C ARG A 328 -12.33 -6.51 -7.48
N GLU A 329 -13.40 -6.97 -6.86
CA GLU A 329 -13.95 -6.39 -5.64
C GLU A 329 -14.31 -7.55 -4.71
N HIS A 330 -13.83 -7.49 -3.47
CA HIS A 330 -14.05 -8.55 -2.50
C HIS A 330 -14.34 -7.99 -1.11
N ILE A 331 -15.25 -8.65 -0.40
CA ILE A 331 -15.32 -8.52 1.05
C ILE A 331 -14.23 -9.42 1.66
N LEU A 332 -13.30 -8.79 2.38
CA LEU A 332 -12.21 -9.49 3.05
C LEU A 332 -12.70 -10.04 4.39
N PRO A 333 -12.18 -11.21 4.82
CA PRO A 333 -12.32 -11.63 6.20
C PRO A 333 -11.61 -10.63 7.12
N LYS A 334 -12.00 -10.62 8.39
CA LYS A 334 -11.32 -9.82 9.41
C LYS A 334 -9.84 -10.21 9.52
N PRO A 335 -8.98 -9.26 9.95
CA PRO A 335 -7.61 -9.57 10.31
C PRO A 335 -7.53 -10.81 11.22
N SER A 336 -6.52 -11.67 10.98
CA SER A 336 -6.24 -12.90 11.73
C SER A 336 -7.18 -14.09 11.47
N VAL A 337 -8.16 -13.96 10.57
CA VAL A 337 -8.95 -15.10 10.10
C VAL A 337 -8.19 -15.85 9.01
N LEU A 338 -7.89 -17.12 9.25
CA LEU A 338 -7.00 -17.93 8.38
C LEU A 338 -7.74 -18.85 7.38
N ILE A 339 -8.94 -19.30 7.73
CA ILE A 339 -9.59 -20.42 7.04
C ILE A 339 -10.55 -19.95 5.93
N TYR A 340 -10.96 -18.68 5.97
CA TYR A 340 -11.98 -18.14 5.08
C TYR A 340 -11.37 -17.27 3.98
N SER A 341 -11.82 -17.47 2.75
CA SER A 341 -11.35 -16.73 1.58
C SER A 341 -12.13 -15.41 1.38
N PRO A 342 -11.56 -14.41 0.69
CA PRO A 342 -12.32 -13.23 0.27
C PRO A 342 -13.56 -13.60 -0.55
N ILE A 343 -14.67 -12.91 -0.33
CA ILE A 343 -15.93 -13.15 -1.04
C ILE A 343 -16.09 -12.09 -2.14
N PRO A 344 -16.20 -12.48 -3.43
CA PRO A 344 -16.44 -11.52 -4.51
C PRO A 344 -17.73 -10.73 -4.31
N TYR A 345 -17.65 -9.40 -4.38
CA TYR A 345 -18.82 -8.53 -4.23
C TYR A 345 -18.62 -7.20 -4.94
N LYS A 346 -19.42 -6.94 -5.96
CA LYS A 346 -19.34 -5.71 -6.75
C LYS A 346 -20.12 -4.59 -6.05
N MET A 347 -19.49 -3.44 -5.88
CA MET A 347 -20.08 -2.24 -5.24
C MET A 347 -19.75 -0.95 -5.99
N VAL A 348 -18.54 -0.82 -6.57
CA VAL A 348 -18.00 0.47 -7.02
C VAL A 348 -18.78 1.07 -8.19
N TYR A 349 -19.26 0.24 -9.12
CA TYR A 349 -20.00 0.69 -10.31
C TYR A 349 -21.52 0.53 -10.22
N LEU A 350 -22.04 0.09 -9.06
CA LEU A 350 -23.48 -0.04 -8.84
C LEU A 350 -24.17 1.31 -8.61
#